data_AF-A0A3P7WY72-F1
#
_entry.id   AF-A0A3P7WY72-F1
#
_cell.length_a   1.000
_cell.length_b   1.000
_cell.length_c   1.000
_cell.angle_alpha   90.00
_cell.angle_beta   90.00
_cell.angle_gamma   90.00
#
_symmetry.space_group_name_H-M   'P 1'
#
loop_
_entity.id
_entity.type
_entity.pdbx_description
1 polymer ?
#
loop_
_entity_poly.entity_id
_entity_poly.type
_entity_poly.pdbx_seq_one_letter_code
_entity_poly.pdbx_strand_id
1 'polypeptide(L)'
;MAFYLYRGYLVVHLGTDSSQKSKVLTLRSETTYNDGQLHSIFFTRFETLVRLRVDDREVASGTLGEQNTIGTASSQLFIGGFPDGIKPSANEMPIAESMIGCVSNIFIDYRLV
;
A
#
# COMPACT_ATOMS: atom_id res chain seq x y z
N MET A 1 4.78 -4.88 -3.00
CA MET A 1 4.14 -3.62 -2.54
C MET A 1 2.82 -3.99 -1.89
N ALA A 2 2.50 -3.41 -0.74
CA ALA A 2 1.28 -3.70 0.00
C ALA A 2 0.63 -2.41 0.53
N PHE A 3 -0.70 -2.37 0.48
CA PHE A 3 -1.55 -1.34 1.07
C PHE A 3 -2.52 -2.02 2.00
N TYR A 4 -2.56 -1.61 3.27
CA TYR A 4 -3.40 -2.27 4.25
C TYR A 4 -3.72 -1.38 5.44
N LEU A 5 -4.79 -1.73 6.16
CA LEU A 5 -5.09 -1.15 7.46
C LEU A 5 -4.47 -2.00 8.57
N TYR A 6 -3.71 -1.39 9.46
CA TYR A 6 -3.16 -2.06 10.64
C TYR A 6 -3.57 -1.29 11.90
N ARG A 7 -4.43 -1.92 12.72
CA ARG A 7 -5.05 -1.29 13.91
C ARG A 7 -5.70 0.06 13.58
N GLY A 8 -6.36 0.15 12.43
CA GLY A 8 -7.02 1.36 11.95
C GLY A 8 -6.15 2.34 11.18
N TYR A 9 -4.82 2.22 11.25
CA TYR A 9 -3.90 3.10 10.52
C TYR A 9 -3.69 2.59 9.10
N LEU A 10 -3.68 3.50 8.13
CA LEU A 10 -3.34 3.19 6.75
C LEU A 10 -1.83 3.03 6.63
N VAL A 11 -1.39 1.90 6.11
CA VAL A 11 0.03 1.57 5.93
C VAL A 11 0.30 1.23 4.48
N VAL A 12 1.39 1.78 3.97
CA VAL A 12 1.92 1.48 2.65
C VAL A 12 3.33 0.96 2.81
N HIS A 13 3.56 -0.25 2.30
CA HIS A 13 4.86 -0.89 2.33
C HIS A 13 5.34 -1.13 0.89
N LEU A 14 6.44 -0.49 0.51
CA LEU A 14 6.95 -0.54 -0.86
C LEU A 14 8.47 -0.59 -0.91
N GLY A 15 8.99 -1.36 -1.85
CA GLY A 15 10.43 -1.60 -1.97
C GLY A 15 10.72 -2.65 -3.02
N THR A 16 11.99 -2.86 -3.32
CA THR A 16 12.45 -3.88 -4.28
C THR A 16 12.71 -5.24 -3.63
N ASP A 17 13.01 -5.25 -2.32
CA ASP A 17 13.24 -6.46 -1.53
C ASP A 17 12.81 -6.21 -0.08
N SER A 18 11.71 -6.85 0.32
CA SER A 18 11.15 -6.71 1.68
C SER A 18 12.07 -7.26 2.78
N SER A 19 13.02 -8.13 2.43
CA SER A 19 13.97 -8.69 3.38
C SER A 19 15.08 -7.69 3.73
N GLN A 20 15.27 -6.64 2.94
CA GLN A 20 16.29 -5.61 3.14
C GLN A 20 15.66 -4.28 3.55
N LYS A 21 15.78 -3.92 4.83
CA LYS A 21 15.22 -2.66 5.37
C LYS A 21 15.65 -1.40 4.61
N SER A 22 16.86 -1.37 4.06
CA SER A 22 17.35 -0.23 3.26
C SER A 22 16.65 -0.08 1.91
N LYS A 23 16.03 -1.13 1.39
CA LYS A 23 15.33 -1.17 0.10
C LYS A 23 13.82 -0.99 0.22
N VAL A 24 13.36 -0.66 1.41
CA VAL A 24 11.95 -0.62 1.79
C VAL A 24 11.64 0.73 2.40
N LEU A 25 10.54 1.32 1.94
CA LEU A 25 9.88 2.43 2.58
C LEU A 25 8.58 1.93 3.21
N THR A 26 8.30 2.35 4.44
CA THR A 26 7.00 2.13 5.08
C THR A 26 6.42 3.49 5.45
N LEU A 27 5.29 3.83 4.86
CA LEU A 27 4.51 5.00 5.23
C LEU A 27 3.34 4.55 6.08
N ARG A 28 3.05 5.30 7.15
CA ARG A 28 1.92 5.05 8.04
C ARG A 28 1.22 6.37 8.31
N SER A 29 -0.10 6.38 8.22
CA SER A 29 -0.89 7.56 8.58
C SER A 29 -0.79 7.87 10.08
N GLU A 30 -0.95 9.14 10.44
CA GLU A 30 -0.99 9.58 11.84
C GLU A 30 -2.35 9.32 12.50
N THR A 31 -3.41 9.26 11.70
CA THR A 31 -4.79 9.02 12.13
C THR A 31 -5.30 7.67 11.67
N THR A 32 -6.42 7.25 12.26
CA THR A 32 -7.13 6.01 11.89
C THR A 32 -8.24 6.30 10.88
N TYR A 33 -8.56 5.29 10.07
CA TYR A 33 -9.52 5.34 8.95
C TYR A 33 -10.51 4.15 8.95
N ASN A 34 -10.65 3.48 10.09
CA ASN A 34 -11.58 2.37 10.29
C ASN A 34 -12.87 2.82 11.01
N ASP A 35 -13.35 4.00 10.68
CA ASP A 35 -14.53 4.65 11.30
C ASP A 35 -15.86 4.26 10.62
N GLY A 36 -15.80 3.50 9.52
CA GLY A 36 -16.96 3.07 8.74
C GLY A 36 -17.40 4.07 7.66
N GLN A 37 -16.68 5.19 7.50
CA GLN A 37 -16.92 6.15 6.42
C GLN A 37 -16.10 5.82 5.16
N LEU A 38 -16.53 6.39 4.04
CA LEU A 38 -15.80 6.28 2.78
C LEU A 38 -14.62 7.25 2.78
N HIS A 39 -13.43 6.74 2.46
CA HIS A 39 -12.21 7.52 2.33
C HIS A 39 -11.62 7.38 0.93
N SER A 40 -11.18 8.50 0.35
CA SER A 40 -10.48 8.51 -0.95
C SER A 40 -8.98 8.48 -0.73
N ILE A 41 -8.32 7.41 -1.21
CA ILE A 41 -6.87 7.21 -1.02
C ILE A 41 -6.16 7.49 -2.34
N PHE A 42 -5.16 8.36 -2.30
CA PHE A 42 -4.27 8.63 -3.42
C PHE A 42 -2.83 8.31 -3.03
N PHE A 43 -2.23 7.41 -3.79
CA PHE A 43 -0.83 7.05 -3.66
C PHE A 43 -0.07 7.46 -4.92
N THR A 44 1.03 8.19 -4.74
CA THR A 44 1.86 8.63 -5.86
C THR A 44 3.32 8.38 -5.57
N ARG A 45 4.04 7.93 -6.59
CA ARG A 45 5.50 7.87 -6.61
C ARG A 45 6.01 8.72 -7.77
N PHE A 46 6.88 9.68 -7.48
CA PHE A 46 7.62 10.44 -8.46
C PHE A 46 9.11 10.22 -8.20
N GLU A 47 9.77 9.48 -9.09
CA GLU A 47 11.14 9.02 -8.91
C GLU A 47 11.33 8.24 -7.59
N THR A 48 12.01 8.82 -6.62
CA THR A 48 12.19 8.27 -5.27
C THR A 48 11.19 8.82 -4.26
N LEU A 49 10.52 9.93 -4.56
CA LEU A 49 9.57 10.57 -3.66
C LEU A 49 8.23 9.84 -3.71
N VAL A 50 7.73 9.49 -2.53
CA VAL A 50 6.47 8.78 -2.34
C VAL A 50 5.58 9.62 -1.44
N ARG A 51 4.32 9.80 -1.86
CA ARG A 51 3.31 10.53 -1.11
C ARG A 51 2.03 9.71 -0.98
N LEU A 52 1.45 9.77 0.20
CA LEU A 52 0.17 9.17 0.54
C LEU A 52 -0.78 10.29 0.95
N ARG A 53 -1.92 10.37 0.27
CA ARG A 53 -3.00 11.29 0.59
C ARG A 53 -4.28 10.54 0.89
N VAL A 54 -5.04 11.04 1.86
CA VAL A 54 -6.39 10.57 2.17
C VAL A 54 -7.29 11.80 2.25
N ASP A 55 -8.44 11.75 1.56
CA ASP A 55 -9.42 12.84 1.51
C ASP A 55 -8.78 14.20 1.17
N ASP A 56 -7.98 14.19 0.10
CA ASP A 56 -7.21 15.32 -0.42
C ASP A 56 -6.09 15.88 0.50
N ARG A 57 -5.86 15.30 1.68
CA ARG A 57 -4.79 15.71 2.60
C ARG A 57 -3.59 14.79 2.51
N GLU A 58 -2.38 15.32 2.48
CA GLU A 58 -1.16 14.50 2.63
C GLU A 58 -1.08 13.99 4.07
N VAL A 59 -1.03 12.67 4.22
CA VAL A 59 -1.02 11.99 5.54
C VAL A 59 0.32 11.34 5.85
N ALA A 60 1.13 11.08 4.83
CA ALA A 60 2.49 10.58 4.96
C ALA A 60 3.28 10.80 3.66
N SER A 61 4.58 11.01 3.78
CA SER A 61 5.50 11.02 2.64
C SER A 61 6.85 10.46 3.05
N GLY A 62 7.64 10.06 2.06
CA GLY A 62 8.98 9.53 2.27
C GLY A 62 9.72 9.29 0.97
N THR A 63 10.98 8.91 1.08
CA THR A 63 11.87 8.77 -0.06
C THR A 63 12.46 7.36 -0.08
N LEU A 64 12.39 6.70 -1.23
CA LEU A 64 13.08 5.44 -1.48
C LEU A 64 14.59 5.69 -1.63
N GLY A 65 15.43 4.76 -1.17
CA GLY A 65 16.88 4.88 -1.31
C GLY A 65 17.37 4.83 -2.76
N GLU A 66 16.58 4.25 -3.67
CA GLU A 66 16.95 4.05 -5.08
C GLU A 66 15.71 4.19 -5.99
N GLN A 67 15.93 4.56 -7.26
CA GLN A 67 14.86 4.76 -8.25
C GLN A 67 14.49 3.47 -9.02
N ASN A 68 14.79 2.30 -8.47
CA ASN A 68 14.55 1.03 -9.16
C ASN A 68 13.05 0.77 -9.43
N THR A 69 12.77 -0.04 -10.44
CA THR A 69 11.44 -0.58 -10.70
C THR A 69 11.01 -1.47 -9.53
N ILE A 70 9.78 -1.26 -9.03
CA ILE A 70 9.19 -2.08 -7.97
C ILE A 70 8.22 -3.06 -8.63
N GLY A 71 8.43 -4.35 -8.40
CA GLY A 71 7.64 -5.42 -9.03
C GLY A 71 8.18 -5.83 -10.40
N THR A 72 7.51 -6.82 -10.98
CA THR A 72 7.80 -7.44 -12.27
C THR A 72 6.53 -7.58 -13.13
N ALA A 73 6.68 -7.91 -14.41
CA ALA A 73 5.54 -8.21 -15.30
C ALA A 73 4.68 -9.41 -14.85
N SER A 74 5.21 -10.26 -13.96
CA SER A 74 4.49 -11.39 -13.36
C SER A 74 3.85 -11.07 -12.01
N SER A 75 3.91 -9.82 -11.56
CA SER A 75 3.30 -9.42 -10.29
C SER A 75 1.79 -9.57 -10.36
N GLN A 76 1.21 -10.14 -9.32
CA GLN A 76 -0.22 -10.30 -9.18
C GLN A 76 -0.80 -9.18 -8.33
N LEU A 77 -1.98 -8.71 -8.70
CA LEU A 77 -2.75 -7.75 -7.91
C LEU A 77 -3.82 -8.48 -7.12
N PHE A 78 -3.78 -8.33 -5.81
CA PHE A 78 -4.79 -8.85 -4.89
C PHE A 78 -5.48 -7.67 -4.19
N ILE A 79 -6.81 -7.65 -4.23
CA ILE A 79 -7.64 -6.60 -3.63
C ILE A 79 -8.55 -7.25 -2.61
N GLY A 80 -8.57 -6.69 -1.40
CA GLY A 80 -9.44 -7.13 -0.31
C GLY A 80 -8.99 -8.42 0.39
N GLY A 81 -8.08 -9.22 -0.17
CA GLY A 81 -7.58 -10.42 0.49
C GLY A 81 -6.74 -11.29 -0.45
N PHE A 82 -6.33 -12.45 0.04
CA PHE A 82 -5.55 -13.43 -0.71
C PHE A 82 -6.37 -14.72 -0.92
N PRO A 83 -6.21 -15.42 -2.07
CA PRO A 83 -6.78 -16.75 -2.26
C PRO A 83 -6.21 -17.77 -1.27
N ASP A 84 -6.95 -18.87 -1.07
CA ASP A 84 -6.49 -19.97 -0.24
C ASP A 84 -5.12 -20.50 -0.69
N GLY A 85 -4.23 -20.70 0.28
CA GLY A 85 -2.86 -21.17 0.02
C GLY A 85 -1.87 -20.09 -0.40
N ILE A 86 -2.32 -18.85 -0.67
CA ILE A 86 -1.45 -17.71 -0.93
C ILE A 86 -1.40 -16.82 0.32
N LYS A 87 -0.19 -16.50 0.78
CA LYS A 87 0.01 -15.54 1.88
C LYS A 87 1.14 -14.59 1.53
N PRO A 88 1.03 -13.30 1.90
CA PRO A 88 2.13 -12.37 1.74
C PRO A 88 3.28 -12.79 2.65
N SER A 89 4.50 -12.39 2.28
CA SER A 89 5.64 -12.50 3.19
C SER A 89 5.40 -11.62 4.42
N ALA A 90 5.74 -12.11 5.62
CA ALA A 90 5.65 -11.32 6.85
C ALA A 90 6.51 -10.04 6.81
N ASN A 91 7.55 -10.03 5.96
CA ASN A 91 8.36 -8.85 5.70
C ASN A 91 7.65 -7.81 4.83
N GLU A 92 6.67 -8.21 4.01
CA GLU A 92 5.91 -7.31 3.13
C GLU A 92 4.64 -6.78 3.80
N MET A 93 3.91 -7.67 4.47
CA MET A 93 2.65 -7.36 5.12
C MET A 93 2.46 -8.30 6.31
N PRO A 94 2.34 -7.77 7.54
CA PRO A 94 2.27 -8.60 8.75
C PRO A 94 0.88 -9.22 8.97
N ILE A 95 -0.10 -8.86 8.13
CA ILE A 95 -1.48 -9.35 8.20
C ILE A 95 -1.83 -10.07 6.90
N ALA A 96 -2.58 -11.15 6.99
CA ALA A 96 -3.09 -11.90 5.84
C ALA A 96 -4.62 -12.03 5.88
N GLU A 97 -5.26 -11.40 6.86
CA GLU A 97 -6.71 -11.37 7.00
C GLU A 97 -7.32 -10.56 5.86
N SER A 98 -8.45 -11.05 5.34
CA SER A 98 -9.18 -10.33 4.31
C SER A 98 -9.83 -9.08 4.90
N MET A 99 -9.82 -8.01 4.12
CA MET A 99 -10.51 -6.78 4.43
C MET A 99 -12.02 -7.01 4.48
N ILE A 100 -12.65 -6.54 5.56
CA ILE A 100 -14.09 -6.50 5.70
C ILE A 100 -14.52 -5.06 5.41
N GLY A 101 -15.19 -4.84 4.29
CA GLY A 101 -15.62 -3.50 3.87
C GLY A 101 -15.83 -3.41 2.37
N CYS A 102 -15.88 -2.17 1.87
CA CYS A 102 -16.07 -1.88 0.45
C CYS A 102 -14.81 -1.21 -0.10
N VAL A 103 -14.39 -1.61 -1.30
CA VAL A 103 -13.41 -0.89 -2.13
C VAL A 103 -14.06 -0.71 -3.49
N SER A 104 -13.99 0.51 -4.02
CA SER A 104 -14.49 0.82 -5.36
C SER A 104 -13.52 1.75 -6.08
N ASN A 105 -13.68 1.87 -7.40
CA ASN A 105 -13.00 2.88 -8.20
C ASN A 105 -11.46 2.81 -8.07
N ILE A 106 -10.91 1.62 -8.29
CA ILE A 106 -9.46 1.39 -8.23
C ILE A 106 -8.84 1.82 -9.56
N PHE A 107 -7.92 2.78 -9.49
CA PHE A 107 -7.17 3.25 -10.65
C PHE A 107 -5.68 2.98 -10.48
N ILE A 108 -5.05 2.46 -11.54
CA ILE A 108 -3.60 2.32 -11.64
C ILE A 108 -3.17 3.13 -12.87
N ASP A 109 -2.25 4.08 -12.68
CA ASP A 109 -1.79 4.99 -13.73
C ASP A 109 -2.95 5.61 -14.54
N TYR A 110 -3.96 6.09 -13.81
CA TYR A 110 -5.19 6.70 -14.34
C TYR A 110 -6.08 5.78 -15.17
N ARG A 111 -5.87 4.46 -15.12
CA ARG A 111 -6.71 3.46 -15.77
C ARG A 111 -7.51 2.69 -14.74
N LEU A 112 -8.81 2.53 -14.98
CA LEU A 112 -9.68 1.71 -14.16
C LEU A 112 -9.27 0.24 -14.31
N VAL A 113 -9.14 -0.45 -13.18
CA VAL A 113 -8.80 -1.88 -13.09
C VAL A 113 -10.06 -2.73 -13.03
#